data_AF-A0A2H0XVL8-F1
#
_entry.id   AF-A0A2H0XVL8-F1
#
_cell.length_a   1.000
_cell.length_b   1.000
_cell.length_c   1.000
_cell.angle_alpha   90.00
_cell.angle_beta   90.00
_cell.angle_gamma   90.00
#
_symmetry.space_group_name_H-M   'P 1'
#
loop_
_entity.id
_entity.type
_entity.pdbx_description
1 polymer ?
#
loop_
_entity_poly.entity_id
_entity_poly.type
_entity_poly.pdbx_seq_one_letter_code
_entity_poly.pdbx_strand_id
1 'polypeptide(L)' 'MTNQNFLTRKELMRATGLNPQQVDYLRQRGKLPILNEPERGIPAMFSPECVEIVKAWLKKKSEPSGR' A
#
# COMPACT_ATOMS: atom_id res chain seq x y z
N MET A 1 -4.68 -7.26 -20.06
CA MET A 1 -4.65 -6.60 -18.74
C MET A 1 -3.26 -6.84 -18.16
N THR A 2 -2.52 -5.79 -17.87
CA THR A 2 -1.10 -5.88 -17.48
C THR A 2 -0.98 -6.62 -16.15
N ASN A 3 -0.50 -7.86 -16.20
CA ASN A 3 -0.06 -8.64 -15.04
C ASN A 3 1.18 -7.97 -14.43
N GLN A 4 1.01 -6.82 -13.78
CA GLN A 4 2.04 -6.33 -12.88
C GLN A 4 2.02 -7.25 -11.66
N ASN A 5 2.97 -8.20 -11.63
CA ASN A 5 3.12 -9.18 -10.55
C ASN A 5 3.38 -8.51 -9.20
N PHE A 6 3.86 -7.26 -9.20
CA PHE A 6 4.13 -6.49 -8.00
C PHE A 6 3.99 -4.98 -8.28
N LEU A 7 3.86 -4.22 -7.20
CA LEU A 7 3.93 -2.77 -7.17
C LEU A 7 5.12 -2.34 -6.31
N THR A 8 5.84 -1.34 -6.77
CA THR A 8 6.80 -0.62 -5.92
C THR A 8 6.07 0.35 -5.00
N ARG A 9 6.76 0.82 -3.96
CA ARG A 9 6.26 1.89 -3.08
C ARG A 9 5.74 3.11 -3.86
N LYS A 10 6.48 3.53 -4.89
CA LYS A 10 6.15 4.70 -5.72
C LYS A 10 4.88 4.47 -6.54
N GLU A 11 4.71 3.27 -7.11
CA GLU A 11 3.52 2.91 -7.87
C GLU A 11 2.29 2.80 -6.96
N LEU A 12 2.45 2.19 -5.78
CA LEU A 12 1.37 2.10 -4.79
C LEU A 12 0.89 3.50 -4.38
N MET A 13 1.83 4.43 -4.11
CA MET A 13 1.50 5.82 -3.82
C MET A 13 0.80 6.51 -5.00
N ARG A 14 1.29 6.33 -6.22
CA ARG A 14 0.67 6.91 -7.43
C ARG A 14 -0.75 6.38 -7.67
N ALA A 15 -0.99 5.09 -7.41
CA ALA A 15 -2.28 4.45 -7.63
C ALA A 15 -3.33 4.81 -6.56
N THR A 16 -2.89 5.14 -5.33
CA THR A 16 -3.79 5.31 -4.18
C THR A 16 -3.85 6.73 -3.65
N GLY A 17 -2.88 7.58 -4.00
CA GLY A 17 -2.71 8.91 -3.42
C GLY A 17 -2.16 8.90 -1.99
N LEU A 18 -1.63 7.77 -1.50
CA LEU A 18 -1.03 7.72 -0.17
C LEU A 18 0.26 8.53 -0.08
N ASN A 19 0.46 9.13 1.09
CA ASN A 19 1.73 9.72 1.48
C ASN A 19 2.72 8.64 1.95
N PRO A 20 4.04 8.88 1.86
CA PRO A 20 5.06 7.92 2.27
C PRO A 20 4.86 7.38 3.69
N GLN A 21 4.52 8.26 4.63
CA GLN A 21 4.29 7.93 6.04
C GLN A 21 3.14 6.93 6.24
N GLN A 22 2.08 7.05 5.44
CA GLN A 22 0.92 6.17 5.52
C GLN A 22 1.25 4.77 4.97
N VAL A 23 2.04 4.72 3.90
CA VAL A 23 2.55 3.43 3.37
C VAL A 23 3.41 2.74 4.42
N ASP A 24 4.35 3.46 5.04
CA ASP A 24 5.19 2.88 6.11
C ASP A 24 4.36 2.43 7.30
N TYR A 25 3.36 3.20 7.73
CA TYR A 25 2.46 2.84 8.81
C TYR A 25 1.69 1.54 8.51
N LEU A 26 1.08 1.43 7.32
CA LEU A 26 0.31 0.24 6.95
C LEU A 26 1.22 -0.98 6.78
N ARG A 27 2.44 -0.79 6.24
CA ARG A 27 3.46 -1.84 6.13
C ARG A 27 3.89 -2.33 7.51
N GLN A 28 4.28 -1.43 8.41
CA GLN A 28 4.71 -1.78 9.78
C GLN A 28 3.60 -2.47 10.59
N ARG A 29 2.33 -2.16 10.29
CA ARG A 29 1.17 -2.83 10.90
C ARG A 29 0.82 -4.17 10.25
N GLY A 30 1.58 -4.63 9.25
CA GLY A 30 1.31 -5.88 8.53
C GLY A 30 0.03 -5.85 7.70
N LYS A 31 -0.49 -4.66 7.35
CA LYS A 31 -1.72 -4.49 6.57
C LYS A 31 -1.50 -4.51 5.07
N LEU A 32 -0.25 -4.33 4.62
CA LEU A 32 0.10 -4.39 3.21
C LEU A 32 0.80 -5.73 2.92
N PRO A 33 0.22 -6.61 2.10
CA PRO A 33 0.89 -7.82 1.65
C PRO A 33 2.14 -7.45 0.84
N ILE A 34 3.30 -7.70 1.44
CA ILE A 34 4.61 -7.55 0.81
C ILE A 34 5.01 -8.89 0.19
N LEU A 35 5.51 -8.84 -1.04
CA LEU A 35 6.05 -9.99 -1.76
C LEU A 35 7.54 -10.17 -1.48
N ASN A 36 8.22 -9.08 -1.12
CA ASN A 36 9.61 -9.08 -0.68
C ASN A 36 9.85 -7.99 0.36
N GLU A 37 10.66 -8.29 1.36
CA GLU A 37 11.21 -7.30 2.27
C GLU A 37 12.24 -6.43 1.54
N PRO A 38 12.31 -5.12 1.86
CA PRO A 38 13.35 -4.28 1.30
C PRO A 38 14.72 -4.69 1.86
N GLU A 39 15.62 -5.12 0.98
CA GLU A 39 17.02 -5.35 1.30
C GLU A 39 17.90 -4.22 0.75
N ARG A 40 19.17 -4.14 1.15
CA ARG A 40 20.09 -3.11 0.69
C ARG A 40 20.22 -3.12 -0.84
N GLY A 41 19.67 -2.11 -1.49
CA GLY A 41 19.65 -1.98 -2.96
C GLY A 41 18.46 -2.66 -3.65
N ILE A 42 17.61 -3.38 -2.91
CA ILE A 42 16.41 -4.05 -3.43
C ILE A 42 15.16 -3.37 -2.84
N PRO A 43 14.31 -2.74 -3.67
CA PRO A 43 13.10 -2.09 -3.18
C PRO A 43 12.07 -3.11 -2.70
N ALA A 44 11.26 -2.71 -1.71
CA ALA A 44 10.10 -3.49 -1.28
C ALA A 44 9.10 -3.66 -2.43
N MET A 45 8.64 -4.89 -2.61
CA MET A 45 7.63 -5.26 -3.59
C MET A 45 6.31 -5.53 -2.88
N PHE A 46 5.25 -4.89 -3.34
CA PHE A 46 3.89 -5.01 -2.80
C PHE A 46 3.02 -5.82 -3.74
N SER A 47 2.11 -6.61 -3.20
CA SER A 47 1.08 -7.25 -4.03
C SER A 47 0.19 -6.18 -4.67
N PRO A 48 -0.28 -6.36 -5.93
CA PRO A 48 -1.24 -5.45 -6.55
C PRO A 48 -2.52 -5.26 -5.73
N GLU A 49 -2.90 -6.24 -4.90
CA GLU A 49 -4.05 -6.17 -3.98
C GLU A 49 -3.92 -5.07 -2.92
N CYS A 50 -2.69 -4.59 -2.65
CA CYS A 50 -2.45 -3.48 -1.74
C CYS A 50 -3.27 -2.24 -2.13
N VAL A 51 -3.52 -2.01 -3.42
CA VAL A 51 -4.29 -0.86 -3.90
C VAL A 51 -5.71 -0.89 -3.34
N GLU A 52 -6.38 -2.03 -3.40
CA GLU A 52 -7.76 -2.17 -2.94
C GLU A 52 -7.84 -2.13 -1.40
N ILE A 53 -6.88 -2.74 -0.71
CA ILE A 53 -6.77 -2.65 0.76
C ILE A 53 -6.62 -1.19 1.20
N VAL A 54 -5.76 -0.43 0.53
CA VAL A 54 -5.52 0.97 0.83
C VAL A 54 -6.76 1.83 0.54
N LYS A 55 -7.41 1.64 -0.61
CA LYS A 55 -8.66 2.37 -0.93
C LYS A 55 -9.74 2.10 0.12
N ALA A 56 -9.90 0.85 0.54
CA ALA A 56 -10.83 0.48 1.60
C ALA A 56 -10.46 1.13 2.95
N TRP A 57 -9.17 1.19 3.28
CA TRP A 57 -8.69 1.86 4.49
C TRP A 57 -8.95 3.37 4.46
N LEU A 58 -8.70 4.03 3.33
CA LEU A 58 -8.97 5.46 3.14
C LEU A 58 -10.47 5.76 3.24
N LYS A 59 -11.32 4.94 2.62
CA LYS A 59 -12.78 5.07 2.69
C LYS A 59 -13.29 5.01 4.14
N LYS A 60 -12.80 4.03 4.92
CA LYS A 60 -13.13 3.91 6.36
C LYS A 60 -12.67 5.11 7.18
N LYS A 61 -11.60 5.78 6.78
CA LYS A 61 -11.07 6.96 7.47
C LYS A 61 -11.83 8.25 7.09
N SER A 62 -12.36 8.32 5.87
CA SER A 62 -13.16 9.45 5.39
C SER A 62 -14.61 9.39 5.86
N GLU A 63 -15.14 8.19 6.17
CA GLU A 63 -16.40 8.09 6.89
C GLU A 63 -16.14 8.61 8.32
N PRO A 64 -16.75 9.76 8.70
CA PRO A 64 -16.71 10.15 10.09
C PRO A 64 -17.43 9.03 10.82
N SER A 65 -16.69 8.26 11.62
CA SER A 65 -17.27 7.42 12.63
C SER A 65 -18.16 8.34 13.46
N GLY A 66 -19.46 8.36 13.15
CA GLY A 66 -20.49 9.01 13.92
C GLY A 66 -20.43 8.42 15.31
N ARG A 67 -19.77 9.15 16.20
CA ARG A 67 -19.88 9.04 17.65
C ARG A 67 -20.38 10.37 18.14
#